data_AF-A0AAV8YMW5-F1
#
_entry.id   AF-A0AAV8YMW5-F1
#
_cell.length_a   1.000
_cell.length_b   1.000
_cell.length_c   1.000
_cell.angle_alpha   90.00
_cell.angle_beta   90.00
_cell.angle_gamma   90.00
#
_symmetry.space_group_name_H-M   'P 1'
#
loop_
_entity.id
_entity.type
_entity.pdbx_description
1 polymer ?
#
loop_
_entity_poly.entity_id
_entity_poly.type
_entity_poly.pdbx_seq_one_letter_code
_entity_poly.pdbx_strand_id
1 'polypeptide(L)'
;MLTRCGIGRLILFDYDKVELANMNRLFFQPHQSGLSKRLKALRNINPGVDIHTHNYNITTVENFDNFTKVLATTSLLNGPVDLILSCVDNFEGGVSNKHRLQ
;
A
#
# COMPACT_ATOMS: atom_id res chain seq x y z
N MET A 1 1.68 0.08 -12.09
CA MET A 1 2.89 -0.28 -12.87
C MET A 1 3.52 -1.56 -12.34
N LEU A 2 3.90 -1.65 -11.07
CA LEU A 2 4.53 -2.84 -10.45
C LEU A 2 3.78 -4.16 -10.69
N THR A 3 2.45 -4.17 -10.58
CA THR A 3 1.61 -5.36 -10.86
C THR A 3 1.75 -5.86 -12.30
N ARG A 4 1.86 -4.96 -13.28
CA ARG A 4 2.11 -5.31 -14.69
C ARG A 4 3.53 -5.82 -14.92
N CYS A 5 4.50 -5.36 -14.11
CA CYS A 5 5.88 -5.83 -14.17
C CYS A 5 6.10 -7.18 -13.47
N GLY A 6 5.07 -7.75 -12.83
CA GLY A 6 5.16 -9.06 -12.20
C GLY A 6 5.87 -9.06 -10.84
N ILE A 7 5.69 -8.02 -10.03
CA ILE A 7 6.18 -8.04 -8.64
C ILE A 7 5.58 -9.23 -7.88
N GLY A 8 6.37 -9.96 -7.09
CA GLY A 8 5.90 -11.17 -6.42
C GLY A 8 4.84 -10.92 -5.35
N ARG A 9 5.07 -9.91 -4.49
CA ARG A 9 4.13 -9.49 -3.45
C ARG A 9 4.00 -7.97 -3.40
N LEU A 10 2.78 -7.48 -3.17
CA LEU A 10 2.47 -6.08 -2.98
C LEU A 10 1.72 -5.89 -1.66
N ILE A 11 2.26 -5.05 -0.78
CA ILE A 11 1.64 -4.70 0.51
C ILE A 11 1.18 -3.25 0.41
N LEU A 12 -0.11 -2.99 0.62
CA LEU A 12 -0.70 -1.66 0.55
C LEU A 12 -1.18 -1.21 1.93
N PHE A 13 -0.67 -0.07 2.39
CA PHE A 13 -1.18 0.64 3.56
C PHE A 13 -1.93 1.88 3.08
N ASP A 14 -3.20 1.98 3.42
CA ASP A 14 -4.03 3.11 3.01
C ASP A 14 -5.17 3.27 4.00
N TYR A 15 -5.19 4.39 4.72
CA TYR A 15 -6.21 4.69 5.73
C TYR A 15 -7.36 5.55 5.19
N ASP A 16 -7.24 6.05 3.95
CA ASP A 16 -8.26 6.89 3.36
C ASP A 16 -9.41 6.04 2.82
N LYS A 17 -10.58 6.23 3.42
CA LYS A 17 -11.84 5.97 2.74
C LYS A 17 -11.96 7.00 1.62
N VAL A 18 -12.23 6.53 0.40
CA VAL A 18 -12.39 7.41 -0.76
C VAL A 18 -13.56 8.36 -0.50
N GLU A 19 -13.25 9.58 -0.10
CA GLU A 19 -14.22 10.68 -0.04
C GLU A 19 -14.49 11.20 -1.45
N LEU A 20 -15.71 11.66 -1.70
CA LEU A 20 -16.17 12.15 -3.01
C LEU A 20 -15.23 13.22 -3.62
N ALA A 21 -14.48 13.94 -2.80
CA ALA A 21 -13.49 14.94 -3.21
C ALA A 21 -12.28 14.34 -3.98
N ASN A 22 -11.93 13.07 -3.74
CA ASN A 22 -10.75 12.43 -4.36
C ASN A 22 -11.03 11.82 -5.74
N MET A 23 -12.25 11.93 -6.25
CA MET A 23 -12.65 11.36 -7.54
C MET A 23 -12.28 12.23 -8.76
N ASN A 24 -11.94 13.51 -8.56
CA ASN A 24 -11.54 14.38 -9.66
C ASN A 24 -10.12 14.08 -10.19
N ARG A 25 -9.37 13.20 -9.53
CA ARG A 25 -7.95 12.89 -9.86
C ARG A 25 -7.72 11.45 -10.30
N LEU A 26 -8.70 10.58 -10.09
CA LEU A 26 -8.64 9.16 -10.39
C LEU A 26 -9.84 8.80 -11.27
N PHE A 27 -9.63 7.98 -12.29
CA PHE A 27 -10.66 7.46 -13.21
C PHE A 27 -11.74 6.63 -12.49
N PHE A 28 -12.52 7.21 -11.58
CA PHE A 28 -13.54 6.54 -10.78
C PHE A 28 -14.87 7.30 -10.80
N GLN A 29 -15.95 6.55 -10.94
CA GLN A 29 -17.34 7.01 -10.82
C GLN A 29 -17.85 6.81 -9.37
N PRO A 30 -18.88 7.53 -8.89
CA PRO A 30 -19.22 7.63 -7.46
C PRO A 30 -19.49 6.31 -6.75
N HIS A 31 -20.03 5.33 -7.47
CA HIS A 31 -20.25 3.96 -6.98
C HIS A 31 -18.98 3.07 -6.88
N GLN A 32 -17.78 3.58 -7.19
CA GLN A 32 -16.52 2.81 -7.28
C GLN A 32 -15.55 3.01 -6.10
N SER A 33 -15.98 3.61 -5.00
CA SER A 33 -15.16 3.89 -3.82
C SER A 33 -14.73 2.63 -3.04
N GLY A 34 -13.47 2.59 -2.59
CA GLY A 34 -12.97 1.66 -1.56
C GLY A 34 -11.74 0.79 -1.92
N LEU A 35 -11.08 0.28 -0.87
CA LEU A 35 -9.94 -0.66 -0.91
C LEU A 35 -10.25 -1.93 -1.74
N SER A 36 -11.50 -2.42 -1.67
CA SER A 36 -11.98 -3.65 -2.30
C SER A 36 -11.97 -3.60 -3.84
N LYS A 37 -12.25 -2.45 -4.45
CA LYS A 37 -12.22 -2.29 -5.91
C LYS A 37 -10.81 -2.04 -6.44
N ARG A 38 -9.94 -1.34 -5.70
CA ARG A 38 -8.51 -1.20 -6.02
C ARG A 38 -7.82 -2.58 -6.05
N LEU A 39 -8.10 -3.40 -5.03
CA LEU A 39 -7.65 -4.79 -4.99
C LEU A 39 -8.15 -5.60 -6.19
N LYS A 40 -9.44 -5.49 -6.53
CA LYS A 40 -10.03 -6.19 -7.67
C LYS A 40 -9.37 -5.78 -8.99
N ALA A 41 -9.10 -4.49 -9.19
CA ALA A 41 -8.40 -4.01 -10.38
C ALA A 41 -6.97 -4.55 -10.47
N LEU A 42 -6.20 -4.53 -9.39
CA LEU A 42 -4.83 -5.07 -9.36
C LEU A 42 -4.80 -6.59 -9.63
N ARG A 43 -5.73 -7.35 -9.02
CA ARG A 43 -5.86 -8.79 -9.26
C ARG A 43 -6.23 -9.10 -10.72
N ASN A 44 -7.09 -8.30 -11.34
CA ASN A 44 -7.45 -8.45 -12.74
C ASN A 44 -6.26 -8.17 -13.68
N ILE A 45 -5.35 -7.27 -13.29
CA ILE A 45 -4.15 -6.95 -14.09
C ILE A 45 -3.15 -8.11 -14.09
N ASN A 46 -2.89 -8.70 -12.92
CA ASN A 46 -2.02 -9.85 -12.81
C ASN A 46 -2.40 -10.70 -11.57
N PRO A 47 -3.08 -11.84 -11.76
CA PRO A 47 -3.51 -12.69 -10.64
C PRO A 47 -2.37 -13.43 -9.95
N GLY A 48 -1.16 -13.46 -10.54
CA GLY A 48 0.03 -14.07 -9.95
C GLY A 48 0.74 -13.19 -8.91
N VAL A 49 0.30 -11.93 -8.73
CA VAL A 49 0.83 -11.05 -7.69
C VAL A 49 0.09 -11.35 -6.39
N ASP A 50 0.83 -11.65 -5.34
CA ASP A 50 0.29 -11.78 -3.99
C ASP A 50 0.02 -10.37 -3.41
N ILE A 51 -1.21 -10.07 -3.00
CA ILE A 51 -1.61 -8.72 -2.57
C ILE A 51 -2.17 -8.73 -1.15
N HIS A 52 -1.49 -8.00 -0.27
CA HIS A 52 -1.88 -7.77 1.12
C HIS A 52 -2.29 -6.31 1.32
N THR A 53 -3.30 -6.06 2.14
CA THR A 53 -3.79 -4.71 2.39
C THR A 53 -4.09 -4.46 3.86
N HIS A 54 -3.73 -3.28 4.31
CA HIS A 54 -3.94 -2.78 5.65
C HIS A 54 -4.65 -1.43 5.58
N ASN A 55 -5.80 -1.34 6.24
CA ASN A 55 -6.65 -0.15 6.24
C ASN A 55 -6.62 0.52 7.61
N TYR A 56 -5.48 1.14 7.94
CA TYR A 56 -5.28 1.87 9.18
C TYR A 56 -4.23 2.96 8.99
N ASN A 57 -4.31 4.00 9.82
CA ASN A 57 -3.33 5.10 9.77
C ASN A 57 -2.02 4.65 10.42
N ILE A 58 -0.95 4.60 9.61
CA ILE A 58 0.38 4.17 10.05
C ILE A 58 1.04 5.14 11.05
N THR A 59 0.56 6.38 11.19
CA THR A 59 1.19 7.39 12.05
C THR A 59 0.74 7.31 13.52
N THR A 60 -0.33 6.59 13.82
CA THR A 60 -0.74 6.36 15.21
C THR A 60 0.21 5.38 15.88
N VAL A 61 0.56 5.60 17.15
CA VAL A 61 1.52 4.76 17.90
C VAL A 61 1.14 3.28 17.85
N GLU A 62 -0.13 2.94 18.09
CA GLU A 62 -0.63 1.56 18.06
C GLU A 62 -0.41 0.87 16.71
N ASN A 63 -0.68 1.58 15.60
CA ASN A 63 -0.56 1.01 14.27
C ASN A 63 0.88 1.05 13.71
N PHE A 64 1.72 1.95 14.22
CA PHE A 64 3.11 2.06 13.77
C PHE A 64 3.92 0.80 14.11
N ASP A 65 3.69 0.22 15.29
CA ASP A 65 4.28 -1.04 15.69
C ASP A 65 3.86 -2.19 14.76
N ASN A 66 2.57 -2.25 14.42
CA ASN A 66 2.05 -3.24 13.48
C ASN A 66 2.62 -3.03 12.06
N PHE A 67 2.66 -1.79 11.58
CA PHE A 67 3.29 -1.43 10.31
C PHE A 67 4.73 -1.91 10.24
N THR A 68 5.54 -1.61 11.26
CA THR A 68 6.94 -2.01 11.33
C THR A 68 7.09 -3.54 11.36
N LYS A 69 6.23 -4.22 12.12
CA LYS A 69 6.21 -5.69 12.17
C LYS A 69 5.91 -6.30 10.80
N VAL A 70 4.92 -5.77 10.07
CA VAL A 70 4.58 -6.23 8.72
C VAL A 70 5.76 -6.03 7.78
N LEU A 71 6.39 -4.86 7.81
CA LEU A 71 7.57 -4.57 6.99
C LEU A 71 8.74 -5.53 7.26
N ALA A 72 8.90 -5.99 8.50
CA ALA A 72 10.00 -6.88 8.90
C ALA A 72 9.75 -8.37 8.60
N THR A 73 8.49 -8.78 8.35
CA THR A 73 8.11 -10.21 8.35
C THR A 73 7.28 -10.66 7.16
N THR A 74 6.76 -9.74 6.34
CA THR A 74 5.73 -10.06 5.33
C THR A 74 6.25 -9.99 3.90
N SER A 75 7.57 -9.96 3.68
CA SER A 75 8.11 -10.14 2.32
C SER A 75 7.73 -11.51 1.75
N LEU A 76 7.97 -11.72 0.46
CA LEU A 76 7.66 -12.98 -0.21
C LEU A 76 8.35 -14.20 0.46
N LEU A 77 9.50 -13.97 1.12
CA LEU A 77 10.28 -14.99 1.84
C LEU A 77 10.05 -14.96 3.35
N ASN A 78 8.98 -14.31 3.82
CA ASN A 78 8.65 -14.14 5.25
C ASN A 78 9.74 -13.41 6.06
N GLY A 79 10.35 -12.40 5.45
CA GLY A 79 11.34 -11.53 6.08
C GLY A 79 11.06 -10.05 5.78
N PRO A 80 12.09 -9.19 5.88
CA PRO A 80 11.96 -7.78 5.58
C PRO A 80 11.58 -7.52 4.13
N VAL A 81 10.74 -6.52 3.89
CA VAL A 81 10.39 -6.08 2.53
C VAL A 81 11.61 -5.54 1.78
N ASP A 82 11.67 -5.78 0.47
CA ASP A 82 12.80 -5.35 -0.36
C ASP A 82 12.82 -3.86 -0.66
N LEU A 83 11.62 -3.24 -0.73
CA LEU A 83 11.42 -1.86 -1.11
C LEU A 83 10.18 -1.28 -0.43
N ILE A 84 10.31 -0.05 0.06
CA ILE A 84 9.19 0.74 0.60
C ILE A 84 9.02 1.96 -0.31
N LEU A 85 7.80 2.17 -0.79
CA LEU A 85 7.43 3.35 -1.58
C LEU A 85 6.47 4.20 -0.74
N SER A 86 6.89 5.41 -0.38
CA SER A 86 5.99 6.38 0.24
C SER A 86 5.25 7.14 -0.87
N CYS A 87 3.93 7.01 -0.88
CA CYS A 87 3.03 7.69 -1.80
C CYS A 87 2.00 8.56 -1.07
N VAL A 88 2.27 8.89 0.20
CA VAL A 88 1.47 9.83 0.98
C VAL A 88 1.73 11.26 0.50
N ASP A 89 0.68 12.07 0.53
CA ASP A 89 0.69 13.46 0.06
C ASP A 89 0.94 14.49 1.18
N ASN A 90 1.05 14.04 2.43
CA ASN A 90 1.34 14.87 3.58
C ASN A 90 2.77 14.63 4.12
N PHE A 91 3.43 15.71 4.58
CA PHE A 91 4.80 15.65 5.12
C PHE A 91 4.94 14.71 6.34
N GLU A 92 3.86 14.52 7.10
CA GLU A 92 3.82 13.62 8.27
C GLU A 92 3.93 12.13 7.91
N GLY A 93 3.53 11.73 6.69
CA GLY A 93 3.75 10.36 6.19
C GLY A 93 5.11 10.20 5.48
N GLY A 94 5.85 11.29 5.32
CA GLY A 94 7.15 11.35 4.68
C GLY A 94 8.28 10.87 5.60
N VAL A 95 8.13 9.73 6.29
CA VAL A 95 9.30 9.11 6.92
C VAL A 95 10.18 8.54 5.82
N SER A 96 11.23 9.29 5.54
CA SER A 96 12.33 9.02 4.62
C SER A 96 12.97 7.66 4.90
N ASN A 97 12.56 6.62 4.18
CA ASN A 97 13.30 5.36 4.07
C ASN A 97 14.47 5.51 3.08
N LYS A 98 15.46 6.32 3.45
CA LYS A 98 16.85 6.03 3.08
C LYS A 98 17.45 5.35 4.29
N HIS A 99 17.72 4.06 4.22
CA HIS A 99 18.94 3.42 4.77
C HIS A 99 18.95 1.96 4.33
N ARG A 100 19.60 1.71 3.19
CA ARG A 100 20.20 0.41 2.88
C ARG A 100 21.56 0.68 2.26
N LEU A 101 22.56 0.88 3.12
CA LEU A 101 23.98 0.64 2.83
C LEU A 101 24.71 0.42 4.16
N GLN A 102 24.70 -0.82 4.63
CA GLN A 102 25.89 -1.64 4.92
C GLN A 102 25.43 -3.06 5.28
#